data_AF-A0A357N8Z5-F1
#
_entry.id   AF-A0A357N8Z5-F1
#
_cell.length_a   1.000
_cell.length_b   1.000
_cell.length_c   1.000
_cell.angle_alpha   90.00
_cell.angle_beta   90.00
_cell.angle_gamma   90.00
#
_symmetry.space_group_name_H-M   'P 1'
#
loop_
_entity.id
_entity.type
_entity.pdbx_description
1 polymer ?
#
loop_
_entity_poly.entity_id
_entity_poly.type
_entity_poly.pdbx_seq_one_letter_code
_entity_poly.pdbx_strand_id
1 'polypeptide(L)'
;MIAEVAGGYQFCTRPEIAPYVEKLYKPQPVVLSQASLETLSIIAFKQPITRLEIEAIRGVKVDSALHTLLERKLIKEAGRKEGLGRPILYGTTVEFLRQFGLKDLADLPVLPPVDQEENAADMPETPDQ
;
A
#
# COMPACT_ATOMS: atom_id res chain seq x y z
N MET A 1 25.62 2.85 10.57
CA MET A 1 24.61 3.46 11.46
C MET A 1 23.65 2.37 11.92
N ILE A 2 22.99 2.54 13.07
CA ILE A 2 21.94 1.64 13.54
C ILE A 2 20.61 2.32 13.22
N ALA A 3 19.70 1.61 12.55
CA ALA A 3 18.35 2.09 12.26
C ALA A 3 17.34 1.16 12.93
N GLU A 4 16.28 1.74 13.50
CA GLU A 4 15.13 0.99 14.01
C GLU A 4 14.14 0.79 12.85
N VAL A 5 13.81 -0.45 12.54
CA VAL A 5 12.98 -0.83 11.38
C VAL A 5 12.15 -2.07 11.73
N ALA A 6 10.86 -2.02 11.42
CA ALA A 6 9.91 -3.10 11.65
C ALA A 6 9.95 -3.67 13.09
N GLY A 7 10.04 -2.77 14.08
CA GLY A 7 10.14 -3.10 15.51
C GLY A 7 11.46 -3.71 15.97
N GLY A 8 12.50 -3.72 15.14
CA GLY A 8 13.84 -4.20 15.48
C GLY A 8 14.95 -3.23 15.07
N TYR A 9 16.21 -3.64 15.21
CA TYR A 9 17.37 -2.83 14.84
C TYR A 9 18.17 -3.50 13.73
N GLN A 10 18.66 -2.71 12.76
CA GLN A 10 19.54 -3.18 11.69
C GLN A 10 20.74 -2.24 11.49
N PHE A 11 21.87 -2.82 11.08
CA PHE A 11 23.03 -2.06 10.64
C PHE A 11 22.83 -1.62 9.18
N CYS A 12 22.94 -0.31 8.93
CA CYS A 12 22.87 0.27 7.61
C CYS A 12 24.12 1.13 7.32
N THR A 13 24.43 1.32 6.05
CA THR A 13 25.38 2.35 5.62
C THR A 13 24.79 3.75 5.86
N ARG A 14 25.64 4.76 5.98
CA ARG A 14 25.17 6.16 6.01
C ARG A 14 24.69 6.55 4.61
N PRO A 15 23.60 7.33 4.45
CA PRO A 15 23.09 7.77 3.14
C PRO A 15 24.15 8.46 2.27
N GLU A 16 25.07 9.21 2.90
CA GLU A 16 26.22 9.86 2.25
C GLU A 16 27.11 8.90 1.45
N ILE A 17 27.12 7.61 1.81
CA ILE A 17 27.95 6.57 1.18
C ILE A 17 27.23 5.88 0.02
N ALA A 18 25.93 6.12 -0.19
CA ALA A 18 25.13 5.47 -1.22
C ALA A 18 25.76 5.51 -2.63
N PRO A 19 26.33 6.64 -3.13
CA PRO A 19 26.91 6.68 -4.47
C PRO A 19 28.09 5.72 -4.68
N TYR A 20 28.81 5.38 -3.60
CA TYR A 20 29.93 4.45 -3.66
C TYR A 20 29.44 2.99 -3.64
N VAL A 21 28.41 2.70 -2.82
CA VAL A 21 27.79 1.38 -2.73
C VAL A 21 27.10 1.01 -4.05
N GLU A 22 26.38 1.95 -4.66
CA GLU A 22 25.71 1.75 -5.95
C GLU A 22 26.71 1.42 -7.07
N LYS A 23 27.84 2.12 -7.13
CA LYS A 23 28.90 1.85 -8.11
C LYS A 23 29.52 0.46 -7.93
N LEU A 24 29.64 0.00 -6.68
CA LEU A 24 30.23 -1.29 -6.35
C LEU A 24 29.28 -2.45 -6.68
N TYR A 25 28.01 -2.35 -6.27
CA TYR A 25 27.05 -3.45 -6.36
C TYR A 25 26.16 -3.41 -7.61
N LYS A 26 26.06 -2.26 -8.29
CA LYS A 26 25.21 -2.03 -9.47
C LYS A 26 23.82 -2.66 -9.32
N PRO A 27 23.08 -2.31 -8.26
CA PRO A 27 21.78 -2.90 -8.00
C PRO A 27 20.83 -2.60 -9.15
N GLN A 28 20.05 -3.61 -9.58
CA GLN A 28 18.96 -3.40 -10.51
C GLN A 28 17.75 -2.89 -9.72
N PRO A 29 17.28 -1.64 -9.93
CA PRO A 29 16.17 -1.12 -9.16
C PRO A 29 14.90 -1.87 -9.56
N VAL A 30 14.34 -2.62 -8.62
CA VAL A 30 13.07 -3.32 -8.84
C VAL A 30 11.93 -2.34 -8.59
N VAL A 31 11.62 -1.51 -9.59
CA VAL A 31 10.60 -0.47 -9.46
C VAL A 31 9.20 -1.09 -9.46
N LEU A 32 8.30 -0.57 -8.61
CA LEU A 32 6.88 -0.87 -8.68
C LEU A 32 6.23 0.02 -9.73
N SER A 33 5.29 -0.51 -10.52
CA SER A 33 4.50 0.32 -11.42
C SER A 33 3.64 1.31 -10.62
N GLN A 34 3.22 2.40 -11.26
CA GLN A 34 2.33 3.37 -10.64
C GLN A 34 1.05 2.71 -10.09
N ALA A 35 0.43 1.83 -10.87
CA ALA A 35 -0.76 1.08 -10.44
C ALA A 35 -0.50 0.20 -9.19
N SER A 36 0.69 -0.42 -9.09
CA SER A 36 1.07 -1.18 -7.92
C SER A 36 1.34 -0.29 -6.71
N LEU A 37 1.94 0.88 -6.89
CA LEU A 37 2.16 1.86 -5.81
C LEU A 37 0.85 2.44 -5.28
N GLU A 38 -0.08 2.80 -6.15
CA GLU A 38 -1.42 3.26 -5.77
C GLU A 38 -2.16 2.18 -4.98
N THR A 39 -2.16 0.94 -5.49
CA THR A 39 -2.79 -0.20 -4.84
C THR A 39 -2.16 -0.48 -3.47
N LEU A 40 -0.83 -0.46 -3.38
CA LEU A 40 -0.10 -0.65 -2.13
C LEU A 40 -0.43 0.44 -1.12
N SER A 41 -0.53 1.69 -1.56
CA SER A 41 -0.86 2.83 -0.71
C SER A 41 -2.26 2.67 -0.11
N ILE A 42 -3.25 2.30 -0.92
CA ILE A 42 -4.62 2.03 -0.42
C ILE A 42 -4.60 0.94 0.64
N ILE A 43 -3.87 -0.15 0.42
CA ILE A 43 -3.76 -1.24 1.41
C ILE A 43 -3.06 -0.74 2.69
N ALA A 44 -1.96 -0.01 2.59
CA ALA A 44 -1.22 0.49 3.74
C ALA A 44 -2.08 1.36 4.67
N PHE A 45 -2.90 2.25 4.08
CA PHE A 45 -3.74 3.20 4.82
C PHE A 45 -5.11 2.66 5.24
N LYS A 46 -5.68 1.67 4.53
CA LYS A 46 -7.04 1.18 4.78
C LYS A 46 -7.13 -0.29 5.20
N GLN A 47 -6.00 -0.96 5.44
CA GLN A 47 -5.99 -2.34 5.91
C GLN A 47 -6.76 -2.50 7.25
N PRO A 48 -7.39 -3.67 7.46
CA PRO A 48 -7.57 -4.78 6.52
C PRO A 48 -8.63 -4.45 5.44
N ILE A 49 -8.32 -4.65 4.16
CA ILE A 49 -9.20 -4.27 3.03
C ILE A 49 -9.34 -5.39 1.98
N THR A 50 -10.50 -5.52 1.35
CA THR A 50 -10.77 -6.53 0.31
C THR A 50 -10.40 -6.04 -1.10
N ARG A 51 -10.20 -6.98 -2.04
CA ARG A 51 -9.98 -6.66 -3.48
C ARG A 51 -11.07 -5.72 -4.03
N LEU A 52 -12.34 -6.01 -3.74
CA LEU A 52 -13.48 -5.23 -4.22
C LEU A 52 -13.48 -3.80 -3.70
N GLU A 53 -13.13 -3.59 -2.43
CA GLU A 53 -13.03 -2.24 -1.84
C GLU A 53 -11.86 -1.46 -2.46
N ILE A 54 -10.74 -2.11 -2.76
CA ILE A 54 -9.61 -1.48 -3.47
C ILE A 54 -10.05 -1.08 -4.88
N GLU A 55 -10.73 -1.96 -5.62
CA GLU A 55 -11.23 -1.68 -6.97
C GLU A 55 -12.24 -0.53 -6.98
N ALA A 56 -13.12 -0.45 -5.97
CA ALA A 56 -14.06 0.64 -5.82
C ALA A 56 -13.36 1.99 -5.61
N ILE A 57 -12.23 2.03 -4.89
CA ILE A 57 -11.44 3.24 -4.68
C ILE A 57 -10.64 3.60 -5.95
N ARG A 58 -10.05 2.63 -6.64
CA ARG A 58 -9.23 2.88 -7.85
C ARG A 58 -10.04 3.07 -9.12
N GLY A 59 -11.29 2.63 -9.16
CA GLY A 59 -12.14 2.64 -10.36
C GLY A 59 -11.71 1.65 -11.45
N VAL A 60 -10.70 0.80 -11.21
CA VAL A 60 -10.17 -0.15 -12.18
C VAL A 60 -9.79 -1.48 -11.51
N LYS A 61 -9.68 -2.55 -12.32
CA LYS A 61 -9.22 -3.87 -11.84
C LYS A 61 -7.80 -3.81 -11.29
N VAL A 62 -7.55 -4.58 -10.22
CA VAL A 62 -6.27 -4.55 -9.50
C VAL A 62 -5.54 -5.90 -9.44
N ASP A 63 -6.00 -6.91 -10.19
CA ASP A 63 -5.49 -8.28 -10.10
C ASP A 63 -3.95 -8.38 -10.30
N SER A 64 -3.42 -7.72 -11.33
CA SER A 64 -1.97 -7.72 -11.62
C SER A 64 -1.16 -7.01 -10.53
N ALA A 65 -1.70 -5.90 -9.99
CA ALA A 65 -1.06 -5.16 -8.90
C ALA A 65 -1.02 -6.01 -7.63
N LEU A 66 -2.16 -6.61 -7.23
CA LEU A 66 -2.22 -7.50 -6.07
C LEU A 66 -1.27 -8.68 -6.22
N HIS A 67 -1.23 -9.31 -7.39
CA HIS A 67 -0.31 -10.42 -7.67
C HIS A 67 1.15 -9.99 -7.48
N THR A 68 1.55 -8.87 -8.08
CA THR A 68 2.92 -8.33 -7.95
C THR A 68 3.27 -8.02 -6.49
N LEU A 69 2.35 -7.41 -5.74
CA LEU A 69 2.59 -7.03 -4.35
C LEU A 69 2.69 -8.25 -3.42
N LEU A 70 1.91 -9.30 -3.68
CA LEU A 70 2.00 -10.59 -2.98
C LEU A 70 3.31 -11.32 -3.28
N GLU A 71 3.72 -11.40 -4.55
CA GLU A 71 4.99 -12.02 -4.95
C GLU A 71 6.19 -11.33 -4.30
N ARG A 72 6.14 -10.00 -4.21
CA ARG A 72 7.16 -9.19 -3.52
C ARG A 72 7.02 -9.19 -2.00
N LYS A 73 6.04 -9.91 -1.46
CA LYS A 73 5.76 -10.02 -0.02
C LYS A 73 5.51 -8.67 0.67
N LEU A 74 5.13 -7.63 -0.07
CA LEU A 74 4.79 -6.32 0.49
C LEU A 74 3.41 -6.34 1.16
N ILE A 75 2.53 -7.22 0.68
CA ILE A 75 1.22 -7.47 1.28
C ILE A 75 1.04 -8.96 1.58
N LYS A 76 0.06 -9.28 2.41
CA LYS A 76 -0.35 -10.64 2.77
C LYS A 76 -1.87 -10.72 2.93
N GLU A 77 -2.39 -11.94 2.96
CA GLU A 77 -3.74 -12.19 3.45
C GLU A 77 -3.80 -11.91 4.97
N ALA A 78 -4.73 -11.05 5.37
CA ALA A 78 -4.97 -10.64 6.75
C ALA A 78 -6.25 -11.29 7.33
N GLY A 79 -6.76 -12.34 6.67
CA GLY A 79 -7.98 -13.03 7.05
C GLY A 79 -9.04 -12.96 5.95
N ARG A 80 -10.30 -13.17 6.33
CA ARG A 80 -11.45 -13.08 5.42
C ARG A 80 -12.57 -12.29 6.07
N LYS A 81 -13.22 -11.42 5.30
CA LYS A 81 -14.38 -10.66 5.76
C LYS A 81 -15.56 -11.61 5.94
N GLU A 82 -16.34 -11.42 7.01
CA GLU A 82 -17.59 -12.17 7.20
C GLU A 82 -18.65 -11.71 6.18
N GLY A 83 -19.46 -12.65 5.69
CA GLY A 83 -20.49 -12.39 4.68
C GLY A 83 -20.38 -13.26 3.43
N LEU A 84 -21.20 -12.94 2.43
CA LEU A 84 -21.31 -13.69 1.19
C LEU A 84 -19.96 -13.75 0.45
N GLY A 85 -19.56 -14.95 0.02
CA GLY A 85 -18.32 -15.20 -0.70
C GLY A 85 -17.04 -15.15 0.15
N ARG A 86 -17.12 -14.70 1.42
CA ARG A 86 -15.99 -14.60 2.37
C ARG A 86 -14.71 -14.06 1.72
N PRO A 87 -14.74 -12.80 1.21
CA PRO A 87 -13.63 -12.25 0.43
C PRO A 87 -12.36 -12.12 1.30
N ILE A 88 -11.21 -12.30 0.65
CA ILE A 88 -9.89 -12.18 1.26
C ILE A 88 -9.67 -10.71 1.69
N LEU A 89 -9.17 -10.54 2.91
CA LEU A 89 -8.66 -9.27 3.41
C LEU A 89 -7.15 -9.21 3.17
N TYR A 90 -6.66 -8.04 2.76
CA TYR A 90 -5.25 -7.77 2.54
C TYR A 90 -4.73 -6.77 3.57
N GLY A 91 -3.46 -6.94 3.94
CA GLY A 91 -2.72 -6.02 4.78
C GLY A 91 -1.23 -6.04 4.46
N THR A 92 -0.48 -5.08 4.98
CA THR A 92 0.97 -4.97 4.78
C THR A 92 1.75 -5.97 5.62
N THR A 93 3.02 -6.17 5.27
CA THR A 93 3.92 -7.10 5.97
C THR A 93 5.04 -6.39 6.72
N VAL A 94 5.86 -7.17 7.43
CA VAL A 94 7.15 -6.71 7.96
C VAL A 94 8.10 -6.30 6.82
N GLU A 95 8.04 -6.97 5.67
CA GLU A 95 8.86 -6.63 4.51
C GLU A 95 8.50 -5.26 3.95
N PHE A 96 7.21 -4.89 3.96
CA PHE A 96 6.79 -3.52 3.65
C PHE A 96 7.47 -2.51 4.59
N LEU A 97 7.40 -2.70 5.91
CA LEU A 97 8.06 -1.80 6.86
C LEU A 97 9.56 -1.70 6.60
N ARG A 98 10.22 -2.82 6.29
CA ARG A 98 11.65 -2.85 5.94
C ARG A 98 11.97 -2.09 4.67
N GLN A 99 11.19 -2.32 3.62
CA GLN A 99 11.39 -1.71 2.31
C GLN A 99 11.23 -0.19 2.36
N PHE A 100 10.31 0.31 3.19
CA PHE A 100 10.04 1.75 3.36
C PHE A 100 10.79 2.37 4.55
N GLY A 101 11.57 1.59 5.30
CA GLY A 101 12.34 2.08 6.45
C GLY A 101 11.49 2.56 7.61
N LEU A 102 10.28 2.02 7.78
CA LEU A 102 9.33 2.37 8.82
C LEU A 102 9.56 1.49 10.06
N LYS A 103 9.37 2.04 11.27
CA LYS A 103 9.42 1.26 12.50
C LYS A 103 8.14 0.45 12.65
N ASP A 104 7.02 1.12 12.42
CA ASP A 104 5.67 0.55 12.41
C ASP A 104 4.75 1.35 11.48
N LEU A 105 3.45 1.01 11.46
CA LEU A 105 2.47 1.65 10.58
C LEU A 105 2.06 3.06 11.05
N ALA A 106 2.33 3.44 12.30
CA ALA A 106 2.05 4.78 12.81
C ALA A 106 3.01 5.83 12.24
N ASP A 107 4.16 5.40 11.71
CA ASP A 107 5.11 6.26 10.99
C ASP A 107 4.62 6.65 9.57
N LEU A 108 3.48 6.11 9.11
CA LEU A 108 2.91 6.52 7.83
C LEU A 108 2.49 8.00 7.87
N PRO A 109 2.70 8.76 6.78
CA PRO A 109 2.32 10.17 6.75
C PRO A 109 0.81 10.33 6.89
N VAL A 110 0.38 11.36 7.61
CA VAL A 110 -1.05 11.69 7.75
C VAL A 110 -1.61 12.06 6.36
N LEU A 111 -2.72 11.44 5.98
CA LEU A 111 -3.39 11.77 4.73
C LEU A 111 -3.94 13.20 4.79
N PRO A 112 -3.82 13.99 3.70
CA PRO A 112 -4.46 15.30 3.64
C PRO A 112 -5.99 15.14 3.80
N PRO A 113 -6.69 16.17 4.33
CA PRO A 113 -8.15 16.19 4.35
C PRO A 113 -8.67 15.98 2.93
N VAL A 114 -9.61 15.05 2.76
CA VAL A 114 -10.30 14.88 1.49
C VAL A 114 -11.51 15.81 1.53
N ASP A 115 -11.51 16.84 0.70
CA ASP A 115 -12.67 17.73 0.54
C ASP A 115 -13.84 16.91 0.01
N GLN A 116 -14.86 16.71 0.86
CA GLN A 116 -16.02 15.87 0.58
C GLN A 116 -17.05 16.64 -0.26
N GLU A 117 -16.72 17.08 -1.47
CA GLU A 117 -17.67 17.87 -2.29
C GLU A 117 -18.23 17.16 -3.54
N GLU A 118 -17.77 15.96 -3.93
CA GLU A 118 -18.18 15.39 -5.23
C GLU A 118 -19.26 14.28 -5.20
N ASN A 119 -19.83 13.90 -4.05
CA ASN A 119 -20.81 12.79 -3.98
C ASN A 119 -22.28 13.21 -3.74
N ALA A 120 -22.66 14.47 -3.97
CA ALA A 120 -24.05 14.94 -3.77
C ALA A 120 -24.80 15.30 -5.07
N ALA A 121 -24.25 15.01 -6.26
CA ALA A 121 -24.81 15.42 -7.54
C ALA A 121 -25.23 14.25 -8.44
N ASP A 122 -25.99 13.28 -7.91
CA ASP A 122 -26.87 12.47 -8.76
C ASP A 122 -28.00 11.82 -7.94
N MET A 123 -28.93 12.64 -7.45
CA MET A 123 -30.29 12.16 -7.23
C MET A 123 -31.07 12.54 -8.48
N PRO A 124 -31.58 11.59 -9.29
CA PRO A 124 -32.52 11.93 -10.33
C PRO A 124 -33.76 12.51 -9.65
N GLU A 125 -34.07 13.77 -9.94
CA GLU A 125 -35.39 14.32 -9.65
C GLU A 125 -36.41 13.41 -10.33
N THR A 126 -37.16 12.65 -9.54
CA THR A 126 -38.41 12.05 -10.01
C THR A 126 -39.31 13.20 -10.49
N PRO A 127 -39.77 13.20 -11.75
CA PRO A 127 -40.73 14.19 -12.19
C PRO A 127 -42.06 13.90 -11.50
N ASP A 128 -42.41 14.70 -10.50
CA ASP A 128 -43.76 14.76 -9.97
C ASP A 128 -44.60 15.71 -10.84
N GLN A 129 -45.50 15.08 -11.59
CA GLN A 129 -46.81 15.49 -12.11
C GLN A 129 -47.15 16.99 -12.20
#